data_AF-A0A1H9MP48-F1
#
_entry.id   AF-A0A1H9MP48-F1
#
_cell.length_a   1.000
_cell.length_b   1.000
_cell.length_c   1.000
_cell.angle_alpha   90.00
_cell.angle_beta   90.00
_cell.angle_gamma   90.00
#
_symmetry.space_group_name_H-M   'P 1'
#
loop_
_entity.id
_entity.type
_entity.pdbx_description
1 polymer ?
#
loop_
_entity_poly.entity_id
_entity_poly.type
_entity_poly.pdbx_seq_one_letter_code
_entity_poly.pdbx_strand_id
1 'polypeptide(L)'
;MKRPFGVEINGCIYTNNEEDLMHDRFWDEFIAFVESKGWHFGGGSYQIDEEGNKINDIENCGEKNMAKAEKLWQRIIEKGSLINENSKASLNLQPGASDKELQLLENTLKITLPEEVKSFYRIYNGQDWVPGTYPIVRNLTLSPISEIIHFWEFLQEEFDPDDGLEADIDKELKQVLWNSGWVPIAENGGGDYLCIDTDPAETGVHGQVLYFFHDWGRRGIEAASIFEFIENCLKENE
;
A
#
# COMPACT_ATOMS: atom_id res chain seq x y z
N MET A 1 -36.20 -35.24 14.53
CA MET A 1 -35.33 -34.06 14.36
C MET A 1 -36.18 -32.89 13.90
N LYS A 2 -36.16 -31.75 14.61
CA LYS A 2 -36.70 -30.51 14.04
C LYS A 2 -35.82 -30.16 12.83
N ARG A 3 -36.43 -29.90 11.67
CA ARG A 3 -35.67 -29.36 10.53
C ARG A 3 -35.05 -28.03 10.98
N PRO A 4 -33.79 -27.76 10.65
CA PRO A 4 -33.25 -26.42 10.86
C PRO A 4 -34.13 -25.41 10.12
N PHE A 5 -34.47 -24.32 10.79
CA PHE A 5 -35.14 -23.18 10.17
C PHE A 5 -34.04 -22.22 9.71
N GLY A 6 -34.16 -21.69 8.49
CA GLY A 6 -33.17 -20.80 7.89
C GLY A 6 -33.82 -19.54 7.32
N VAL A 7 -32.98 -18.60 6.91
CA VAL A 7 -33.37 -17.38 6.20
C VAL A 7 -32.77 -17.46 4.80
N GLU A 8 -33.60 -17.29 3.77
CA GLU A 8 -33.16 -17.14 2.39
C GLU A 8 -32.90 -15.65 2.11
N ILE A 9 -31.75 -15.35 1.52
CA ILE A 9 -31.33 -13.99 1.16
C ILE A 9 -31.41 -13.87 -0.36
N ASN A 10 -32.24 -12.95 -0.85
CA ASN A 10 -32.38 -12.61 -2.27
C ASN A 10 -32.15 -11.10 -2.45
N GLY A 11 -31.32 -10.72 -3.41
CA GLY A 11 -31.07 -9.31 -3.74
C GLY A 11 -29.60 -9.01 -4.00
N CYS A 12 -29.32 -7.72 -4.22
CA CYS A 12 -27.99 -7.20 -4.48
C CYS A 12 -27.72 -5.99 -3.58
N ILE A 13 -26.47 -5.77 -3.22
CA ILE A 13 -26.02 -4.61 -2.45
C ILE A 13 -25.24 -3.72 -3.42
N TYR A 14 -25.56 -2.44 -3.42
CA TYR A 14 -24.86 -1.42 -4.20
C TYR A 14 -24.26 -0.40 -3.24
N THR A 15 -23.14 0.17 -3.66
CA THR A 15 -22.49 1.30 -3.00
C THR A 15 -22.48 2.47 -3.96
N ASN A 16 -22.47 3.69 -3.42
CA ASN A 16 -22.22 4.90 -4.23
C ASN A 16 -20.72 5.19 -4.38
N ASN A 17 -19.86 4.37 -3.77
CA ASN A 17 -18.39 4.47 -3.83
C ASN A 17 -17.81 3.14 -4.31
N GLU A 18 -17.31 3.09 -5.55
CA GLU A 18 -16.86 1.85 -6.21
C GLU A 18 -15.76 1.10 -5.44
N GLU A 19 -14.91 1.81 -4.68
CA GLU A 19 -13.83 1.19 -3.90
C GLU A 19 -14.31 0.49 -2.62
N ASP A 20 -15.50 0.86 -2.10
CA ASP A 20 -15.97 0.40 -0.79
C ASP A 20 -16.62 -0.98 -0.81
N LEU A 21 -17.08 -1.48 -1.97
CA LEU A 21 -17.85 -2.72 -2.06
C LEU A 21 -17.25 -3.71 -3.07
N MET A 22 -15.94 -3.91 -2.98
CA MET A 22 -15.27 -5.02 -3.64
C MET A 22 -15.74 -6.35 -3.03
N HIS A 23 -16.00 -7.34 -3.90
CA HIS A 23 -16.56 -8.64 -3.52
C HIS A 23 -15.80 -9.32 -2.37
N ASP A 24 -14.47 -9.41 -2.44
CA ASP A 24 -13.66 -10.09 -1.43
C ASP A 24 -13.79 -9.45 -0.06
N ARG A 25 -13.66 -8.12 0.02
CA ARG A 25 -13.79 -7.35 1.26
C ARG A 25 -15.18 -7.51 1.87
N PHE A 26 -16.23 -7.36 1.04
CA PHE A 26 -17.59 -7.57 1.49
C PHE A 26 -17.80 -9.01 1.98
N TRP A 27 -17.25 -9.99 1.27
CA TRP A 27 -17.42 -11.40 1.58
C TRP A 27 -16.74 -11.78 2.90
N ASP A 28 -15.53 -11.29 3.15
CA ASP A 28 -14.82 -11.49 4.41
C ASP A 28 -15.59 -10.89 5.59
N GLU A 29 -16.07 -9.65 5.46
CA GLU A 29 -16.87 -9.00 6.50
C GLU A 29 -18.22 -9.73 6.72
N PHE A 30 -18.88 -10.15 5.64
CA PHE A 30 -20.15 -10.88 5.70
C PHE A 30 -19.99 -12.24 6.38
N ILE A 31 -18.99 -13.04 6.00
CA ILE A 31 -18.73 -14.35 6.61
C ILE A 31 -18.34 -14.19 8.07
N ALA A 32 -17.44 -13.24 8.39
CA ALA A 32 -17.07 -12.94 9.78
C ALA A 32 -18.30 -12.57 10.63
N PHE A 33 -19.22 -11.76 10.08
CA PHE A 33 -20.48 -11.45 10.75
C PHE A 33 -21.35 -12.70 10.99
N VAL A 34 -21.56 -13.53 9.97
CA VAL A 34 -22.38 -14.76 10.05
C VAL A 34 -21.80 -15.72 11.10
N GLU A 35 -20.50 -15.95 11.07
CA GLU A 35 -19.80 -16.84 12.00
C GLU A 35 -19.81 -16.28 13.43
N SER A 36 -19.72 -14.96 13.62
CA SER A 36 -19.82 -14.32 14.95
C SER A 36 -21.14 -14.61 15.68
N LYS A 37 -22.19 -15.00 14.94
CA LYS A 37 -23.51 -15.38 15.47
C LYS A 37 -23.68 -16.89 15.61
N GLY A 38 -22.68 -17.69 15.26
CA GLY A 38 -22.76 -19.15 15.19
C GLY A 38 -23.64 -19.66 14.06
N TRP A 39 -23.85 -18.83 13.02
CA TRP A 39 -24.61 -19.20 11.83
C TRP A 39 -23.67 -19.73 10.75
N HIS A 40 -24.25 -20.30 9.70
CA HIS A 40 -23.50 -20.85 8.58
C HIS A 40 -24.16 -20.38 7.28
N PHE A 41 -23.35 -19.94 6.32
CA PHE A 41 -23.81 -19.60 4.98
C PHE A 41 -23.38 -20.69 3.99
N GLY A 42 -24.34 -21.30 3.30
CA GLY A 42 -24.11 -22.40 2.36
C GLY A 42 -24.24 -22.01 0.88
N GLY A 43 -24.35 -20.71 0.58
CA GLY A 43 -24.48 -20.19 -0.78
C GLY A 43 -23.17 -19.63 -1.34
N GLY A 44 -23.26 -18.98 -2.50
CA GLY A 44 -22.17 -18.19 -3.08
C GLY A 44 -22.65 -16.80 -3.47
N SER A 45 -21.70 -15.90 -3.68
CA SER A 45 -21.94 -14.54 -4.17
C SER A 45 -20.98 -14.23 -5.30
N TYR A 46 -21.26 -13.16 -6.05
CA TYR A 46 -20.43 -12.71 -7.17
C TYR A 46 -20.57 -11.20 -7.31
N GLN A 47 -19.53 -10.55 -7.85
CA GLN A 47 -19.59 -9.13 -8.20
C GLN A 47 -20.52 -8.92 -9.40
N ILE A 48 -21.24 -7.81 -9.39
CA ILE A 48 -22.09 -7.35 -10.49
C ILE A 48 -21.76 -5.89 -10.83
N ASP A 49 -22.05 -5.49 -12.07
CA ASP A 49 -21.99 -4.09 -12.51
C ASP A 49 -23.28 -3.31 -12.14
N GLU A 50 -23.35 -2.04 -12.51
CA GLU A 50 -24.52 -1.18 -12.29
C GLU A 50 -25.81 -1.70 -12.99
N GLU A 51 -25.65 -2.53 -14.02
CA GLU A 51 -26.72 -3.11 -14.80
C GLU A 51 -27.19 -4.47 -14.23
N GLY A 52 -26.51 -4.97 -13.19
CA GLY A 52 -26.78 -6.24 -12.55
C GLY A 52 -26.19 -7.45 -13.30
N ASN A 53 -25.32 -7.23 -14.28
CA ASN A 53 -24.64 -8.31 -14.96
C ASN A 53 -23.50 -8.82 -14.09
N LYS A 54 -23.33 -10.15 -14.07
CA LYS A 54 -22.18 -10.76 -13.39
C LYS A 54 -20.88 -10.28 -14.04
N ILE A 55 -20.03 -9.68 -13.22
CA ILE A 55 -18.65 -9.38 -13.60
C ILE A 55 -17.88 -10.69 -13.50
N ASN A 56 -17.48 -11.24 -14.64
CA ASN A 56 -16.68 -12.47 -14.72
C ASN A 56 -15.18 -12.21 -14.52
N ASP A 57 -14.78 -10.94 -14.43
CA ASP A 57 -13.44 -10.49 -14.07
C ASP A 57 -13.28 -10.54 -12.55
N ILE A 58 -13.43 -11.74 -11.98
CA ILE A 58 -12.69 -12.11 -10.78
C ILE A 58 -11.39 -12.75 -11.28
N GLU A 59 -10.58 -11.98 -12.01
CA GLU A 59 -9.14 -12.03 -11.75
C GLU A 59 -9.01 -11.24 -10.45
N ASN A 60 -8.65 -11.97 -9.40
CA ASN A 60 -8.64 -11.49 -8.03
C ASN A 60 -8.00 -10.08 -7.96
N CYS A 61 -8.53 -9.11 -7.21
CA CYS A 61 -7.91 -7.78 -7.15
C CYS A 61 -6.41 -7.88 -6.77
N GLY A 62 -6.08 -8.89 -5.95
CA GLY A 62 -4.71 -9.32 -5.69
C GLY A 62 -3.93 -9.80 -6.91
N GLU A 63 -4.52 -10.57 -7.83
CA GLU A 63 -3.88 -10.99 -9.09
C GLU A 63 -3.63 -9.81 -10.04
N LYS A 64 -4.58 -8.86 -10.14
CA LYS A 64 -4.39 -7.63 -10.94
C LYS A 64 -3.28 -6.75 -10.37
N ASN A 65 -3.23 -6.58 -9.05
CA ASN A 65 -2.17 -5.82 -8.37
C ASN A 65 -0.82 -6.52 -8.48
N MET A 66 -0.77 -7.85 -8.36
CA MET A 66 0.44 -8.64 -8.60
C MET A 66 0.95 -8.47 -10.04
N ALA A 67 0.10 -8.65 -11.05
CA ALA A 67 0.48 -8.48 -12.45
C ALA A 67 0.96 -7.05 -12.75
N LYS A 68 0.31 -6.04 -12.16
CA LYS A 68 0.75 -4.64 -12.29
C LYS A 68 2.08 -4.40 -11.60
N ALA A 69 2.29 -4.93 -10.39
CA ALA A 69 3.56 -4.84 -9.67
C ALA A 69 4.70 -5.51 -10.46
N GLU A 70 4.47 -6.69 -11.05
CA GLU A 70 5.45 -7.39 -11.89
C GLU A 70 5.87 -6.54 -13.09
N LYS A 71 4.88 -5.93 -13.76
CA LYS A 71 5.13 -5.03 -14.90
C LYS A 71 5.91 -3.79 -14.49
N LEU A 72 5.61 -3.19 -13.34
CA LEU A 72 6.34 -2.02 -12.83
C LEU A 72 7.79 -2.38 -12.48
N TRP A 73 8.02 -3.51 -11.80
CA TRP A 73 9.36 -3.99 -11.51
C TRP A 73 10.17 -4.29 -12.76
N GLN A 74 9.54 -4.89 -13.78
CA GLN A 74 10.18 -5.10 -15.08
C GLN A 74 10.64 -3.76 -15.67
N ARG A 75 9.78 -2.74 -15.68
CA ARG A 75 10.12 -1.40 -16.19
C ARG A 75 11.22 -0.71 -15.38
N ILE A 76 11.20 -0.84 -14.05
CA ILE A 76 12.27 -0.32 -13.16
C ILE A 76 13.62 -0.94 -13.55
N ILE A 77 13.67 -2.27 -13.66
CA ILE A 77 14.90 -3.01 -14.01
C ILE A 77 15.37 -2.68 -15.44
N GLU A 78 14.45 -2.60 -16.40
CA GLU A 78 14.75 -2.21 -17.78
C GLU A 78 15.33 -0.80 -17.84
N LYS A 79 14.72 0.18 -17.15
CA LYS A 79 15.22 1.56 -17.10
C LYS A 79 16.61 1.64 -16.45
N GLY A 80 16.85 0.88 -15.38
CA GLY A 80 18.17 0.75 -14.79
C GLY A 80 19.20 0.17 -15.77
N SER A 81 18.80 -0.79 -16.62
CA SER A 81 19.67 -1.43 -17.63
C SER A 81 20.20 -0.47 -18.69
N LEU A 82 19.42 0.56 -19.01
CA LEU A 82 19.84 1.59 -19.97
C LEU A 82 20.94 2.51 -19.40
N ILE A 83 21.04 2.58 -18.07
CA ILE A 83 21.99 3.44 -17.35
C ILE A 83 23.26 2.66 -16.99
N ASN A 84 23.12 1.36 -16.70
CA ASN A 84 24.23 0.48 -16.29
C ASN A 84 24.02 -0.94 -16.84
N GLU A 85 25.06 -1.49 -17.50
CA GLU A 85 25.04 -2.86 -18.09
C GLU A 85 24.75 -3.98 -17.07
N ASN A 86 24.87 -3.70 -15.76
CA ASN A 86 24.61 -4.66 -14.67
C ASN A 86 23.45 -4.26 -13.74
N SER A 87 22.44 -3.58 -14.29
CA SER A 87 21.35 -2.90 -13.58
C SER A 87 20.65 -3.69 -12.48
N LYS A 88 20.18 -4.91 -12.76
CA LYS A 88 19.43 -5.70 -11.77
C LYS A 88 20.32 -6.05 -10.57
N ALA A 89 21.58 -6.36 -10.81
CA ALA A 89 22.54 -6.62 -9.73
C ALA A 89 22.85 -5.33 -8.95
N SER A 90 22.93 -4.17 -9.62
CA SER A 90 23.16 -2.89 -8.96
C SER A 90 21.97 -2.39 -8.12
N LEU A 91 20.76 -2.91 -8.33
CA LEU A 91 19.62 -2.61 -7.47
C LEU A 91 19.68 -3.37 -6.13
N ASN A 92 20.49 -4.43 -6.02
CA ASN A 92 20.65 -5.20 -4.79
C ASN A 92 19.32 -5.62 -4.12
N LEU A 93 18.38 -6.14 -4.93
CA LEU A 93 17.02 -6.45 -4.51
C LEU A 93 16.97 -7.70 -3.61
N GLN A 94 16.28 -7.61 -2.48
CA GLN A 94 16.00 -8.77 -1.64
C GLN A 94 14.87 -9.62 -2.24
N PRO A 95 14.82 -10.94 -1.94
CA PRO A 95 13.67 -11.77 -2.28
C PRO A 95 12.35 -11.14 -1.80
N GLY A 96 11.26 -11.45 -2.50
CA GLY A 96 9.93 -10.95 -2.16
C GLY A 96 9.53 -11.22 -0.70
N ALA A 97 8.85 -10.25 -0.10
CA ALA A 97 8.37 -10.33 1.26
C ALA A 97 7.33 -11.43 1.43
N SER A 98 7.45 -12.19 2.51
CA SER A 98 6.45 -13.16 2.93
C SER A 98 5.26 -12.47 3.59
N ASP A 99 4.10 -13.13 3.58
CA ASP A 99 2.91 -12.62 4.30
C ASP A 99 3.17 -12.42 5.81
N LYS A 100 4.11 -13.17 6.39
CA LYS A 100 4.52 -13.00 7.79
C LYS A 100 5.28 -11.70 8.02
N GLU A 101 6.14 -11.29 7.10
CA GLU A 101 6.87 -10.03 7.19
C GLU A 101 5.93 -8.84 6.99
N LEU A 102 5.01 -8.93 6.03
CA LEU A 102 3.97 -7.91 5.82
C LEU A 102 3.06 -7.79 7.04
N GLN A 103 2.62 -8.92 7.61
CA GLN A 103 1.80 -8.92 8.81
C GLN A 103 2.57 -8.45 10.05
N LEU A 104 3.88 -8.68 10.13
CA LEU A 104 4.72 -8.10 11.17
C LEU A 104 4.73 -6.57 11.06
N LEU A 105 4.90 -6.03 9.85
CA LEU A 105 4.86 -4.59 9.61
C LEU A 105 3.52 -3.98 10.04
N GLU A 106 2.40 -4.52 9.54
CA GLU A 106 1.05 -4.06 9.89
C GLU A 106 0.79 -4.09 11.39
N ASN A 107 1.19 -5.17 12.08
CA ASN A 107 0.99 -5.31 13.52
C ASN A 107 1.85 -4.34 14.34
N THR A 108 3.11 -4.12 13.94
CA THR A 108 4.03 -3.23 14.65
C THR A 108 3.59 -1.78 14.54
N LEU A 109 3.24 -1.34 13.32
CA LEU A 109 2.79 0.03 13.05
C LEU A 109 1.31 0.25 13.42
N LYS A 110 0.54 -0.84 13.63
CA LYS A 110 -0.91 -0.83 13.90
C LYS A 110 -1.71 -0.20 12.76
N ILE A 111 -1.36 -0.57 11.53
CA ILE A 111 -1.95 -0.06 10.29
C ILE A 111 -2.42 -1.21 9.41
N THR A 112 -3.18 -0.88 8.35
CA THR A 112 -3.49 -1.80 7.26
C THR A 112 -2.77 -1.32 6.01
N LEU A 113 -1.94 -2.16 5.40
CA LEU A 113 -1.24 -1.78 4.17
C LEU A 113 -2.18 -1.84 2.97
N PRO A 114 -2.12 -0.86 2.05
CA PRO A 114 -2.77 -0.98 0.76
C PRO A 114 -2.32 -2.25 0.03
N GLU A 115 -3.24 -2.90 -0.69
CA GLU A 115 -2.91 -4.14 -1.42
C GLU A 115 -1.82 -3.90 -2.48
N GLU A 116 -1.79 -2.73 -3.10
CA GLU A 116 -0.74 -2.35 -4.05
C GLU A 116 0.66 -2.39 -3.42
N VAL A 117 0.81 -1.92 -2.18
CA VAL A 117 2.09 -1.95 -1.45
C VAL A 117 2.47 -3.40 -1.15
N LYS A 118 1.52 -4.21 -0.66
CA LYS A 118 1.77 -5.63 -0.39
C LYS A 118 2.19 -6.37 -1.67
N SER A 119 1.48 -6.18 -2.78
CA SER A 119 1.84 -6.77 -4.08
C SER A 119 3.21 -6.31 -4.57
N PHE A 120 3.57 -5.04 -4.37
CA PHE A 120 4.88 -4.52 -4.74
C PHE A 120 6.03 -5.18 -3.96
N TYR A 121 5.85 -5.32 -2.63
CA TYR A 121 6.83 -5.95 -1.74
C TYR A 121 6.90 -7.48 -1.87
N ARG A 122 5.81 -8.16 -2.26
CA ARG A 122 5.81 -9.60 -2.54
C ARG A 122 6.72 -10.00 -3.70
N ILE A 123 7.13 -9.05 -4.55
CA ILE A 123 8.06 -9.30 -5.65
C ILE A 123 9.50 -9.10 -5.17
N TYR A 124 9.80 -7.97 -4.52
CA TYR A 124 11.09 -7.72 -3.87
C TYR A 124 10.89 -6.97 -2.54
N ASN A 125 11.53 -7.45 -1.47
CA ASN A 125 11.47 -6.83 -0.15
C ASN A 125 12.50 -5.70 0.00
N GLY A 126 12.40 -4.67 -0.83
CA GLY A 126 13.36 -3.57 -0.80
C GLY A 126 14.75 -3.93 -1.33
N GLN A 127 15.70 -3.05 -1.02
CA GLN A 127 17.08 -3.11 -1.46
C GLN A 127 18.01 -3.25 -0.25
N ASP A 128 19.02 -4.10 -0.38
CA ASP A 128 20.15 -4.10 0.55
C ASP A 128 21.03 -2.88 0.27
N TRP A 129 21.27 -2.07 1.29
CA TRP A 129 22.17 -0.93 1.16
C TRP A 129 23.62 -1.39 1.20
N VAL A 130 24.30 -1.27 0.07
CA VAL A 130 25.76 -1.42 -0.04
C VAL A 130 26.33 -0.29 -0.89
N PRO A 131 27.62 0.07 -0.74
CA PRO A 131 28.24 1.05 -1.62
C PRO A 131 28.06 0.68 -3.09
N GLY A 132 27.37 1.54 -3.85
CA GLY A 132 27.05 1.32 -5.25
C GLY A 132 25.64 0.81 -5.54
N THR A 133 24.78 0.61 -4.52
CA THR A 133 23.34 0.36 -4.73
C THR A 133 22.73 1.53 -5.50
N TYR A 134 22.07 1.23 -6.61
CA TYR A 134 21.36 2.20 -7.43
C TYR A 134 19.92 2.39 -6.90
N PRO A 135 19.39 3.62 -6.85
CA PRO A 135 17.99 3.89 -6.52
C PRO A 135 17.00 3.17 -7.45
N ILE A 136 15.82 2.78 -6.94
CA ILE A 136 14.76 2.19 -7.77
C ILE A 136 14.11 3.23 -8.71
N VAL A 137 13.92 4.45 -8.22
CA VAL A 137 13.38 5.60 -8.96
C VAL A 137 13.95 6.88 -8.35
N ARG A 138 14.09 7.95 -9.16
CA ARG A 138 14.67 9.23 -8.71
C ARG A 138 15.98 8.97 -7.93
N ASN A 139 16.10 9.48 -6.71
CA ASN A 139 17.20 9.21 -5.76
C ASN A 139 16.78 8.32 -4.59
N LEU A 140 15.69 7.55 -4.73
CA LEU A 140 15.09 6.76 -3.67
C LEU A 140 15.55 5.30 -3.68
N THR A 141 16.05 4.85 -2.54
CA THR A 141 16.34 3.44 -2.24
C THR A 141 15.15 2.84 -1.51
N LEU A 142 14.57 1.77 -2.05
CA LEU A 142 13.41 1.10 -1.44
C LEU A 142 13.86 0.35 -0.18
N SER A 143 13.26 0.70 0.95
CA SER A 143 13.63 0.14 2.25
C SER A 143 13.01 -1.25 2.43
N PRO A 144 13.80 -2.26 2.84
CA PRO A 144 13.26 -3.56 3.28
C PRO A 144 12.31 -3.38 4.47
N ILE A 145 11.34 -4.28 4.64
CA ILE A 145 10.36 -4.20 5.75
C ILE A 145 11.02 -4.02 7.12
N SER A 146 12.16 -4.67 7.37
CA SER A 146 12.91 -4.51 8.62
C SER A 146 13.38 -3.08 8.85
N GLU A 147 13.84 -2.40 7.80
CA GLU A 147 14.29 -1.01 7.86
C GLU A 147 13.10 -0.04 7.96
N ILE A 148 11.98 -0.34 7.28
CA ILE A 148 10.74 0.45 7.44
C ILE A 148 10.32 0.50 8.92
N ILE A 149 10.35 -0.65 9.61
CA ILE A 149 10.07 -0.73 11.05
C ILE A 149 11.07 0.11 11.84
N HIS A 150 12.37 -0.02 11.54
CA HIS A 150 13.41 0.72 12.24
C HIS A 150 13.27 2.24 12.08
N PHE A 151 13.05 2.72 10.85
CA PHE A 151 12.85 4.14 10.57
C PHE A 151 11.56 4.67 11.21
N TRP A 152 10.49 3.88 11.18
CA TRP A 152 9.25 4.27 11.83
C TRP A 152 9.43 4.38 13.34
N GLU A 153 10.08 3.41 13.99
CA GLU A 153 10.39 3.48 15.44
C GLU A 153 11.25 4.69 15.78
N PHE A 154 12.28 4.98 14.97
CA PHE A 154 13.12 6.16 15.13
C PHE A 154 12.31 7.46 15.02
N LEU A 155 11.47 7.61 14.00
CA LEU A 155 10.64 8.81 13.80
C LEU A 155 9.60 8.98 14.92
N GLN A 156 9.10 7.88 15.49
CA GLN A 156 8.22 7.93 16.66
C GLN A 156 8.93 8.45 17.92
N GLU A 157 10.25 8.28 18.05
CA GLU A 157 11.03 8.79 19.17
C GLU A 157 11.46 10.24 18.97
N GLU A 158 11.71 10.65 17.71
CA GLU A 158 12.17 12.00 17.37
C GLU A 158 11.08 13.06 17.43
N PHE A 159 9.81 12.69 17.19
CA PHE A 159 8.68 13.63 17.14
C PHE A 159 7.68 13.38 18.28
N ASP A 160 7.32 14.45 19.01
CA ASP A 160 6.22 14.39 19.97
C ASP A 160 4.89 14.53 19.21
N PRO A 161 3.88 13.67 19.46
CA PRO A 161 2.54 13.86 18.91
C PRO A 161 1.91 15.23 19.24
N ASP A 162 2.37 15.88 20.31
CA ASP A 162 1.96 17.23 20.71
C ASP A 162 2.82 18.34 20.08
N ASP A 163 3.86 18.01 19.30
CA ASP A 163 4.57 18.99 18.49
C ASP A 163 3.56 19.60 17.49
N GLY A 164 3.42 20.92 17.56
CA GLY A 164 2.28 21.64 17.03
C GLY A 164 2.02 21.51 15.52
N LEU A 165 0.94 22.16 15.07
CA LEU A 165 0.51 22.12 13.67
C LEU A 165 1.52 22.80 12.74
N GLU A 166 1.83 22.14 11.63
CA GLU A 166 2.57 22.74 10.51
C GLU A 166 1.62 23.39 9.51
N ALA A 167 2.01 24.54 8.95
CA ALA A 167 1.13 25.35 8.11
C ALA A 167 1.29 25.11 6.60
N ASP A 168 2.34 24.39 6.17
CA ASP A 168 2.65 24.09 4.76
C ASP A 168 2.45 22.61 4.44
N ILE A 169 1.30 22.07 4.87
CA ILE A 169 0.90 20.68 4.63
C ILE A 169 -0.38 20.66 3.79
N ASP A 170 -0.38 19.91 2.70
CA ASP A 170 -1.56 19.70 1.85
C ASP A 170 -2.78 19.22 2.67
N LYS A 171 -3.98 19.66 2.31
CA LYS A 171 -5.22 19.41 3.08
C LYS A 171 -5.60 17.93 3.16
N GLU A 172 -5.11 17.12 2.22
CA GLU A 172 -5.25 15.67 2.14
C GLU A 172 -4.47 14.95 3.25
N LEU A 173 -3.50 15.64 3.87
CA LEU A 173 -2.66 15.14 4.95
C LEU A 173 -3.09 15.73 6.30
N LYS A 174 -2.89 14.96 7.37
CA LYS A 174 -3.03 15.50 8.73
C LYS A 174 -1.96 16.57 8.97
N GLN A 175 -2.36 17.67 9.59
CA GLN A 175 -1.55 18.87 9.80
C GLN A 175 -0.58 18.69 10.98
N VAL A 176 0.26 17.66 10.93
CA VAL A 176 1.23 17.28 11.98
C VAL A 176 2.63 17.14 11.38
N LEU A 177 3.66 17.33 12.19
CA LEU A 177 5.05 17.12 11.75
C LEU A 177 5.32 15.68 11.34
N TRP A 178 4.80 14.74 12.13
CA TRP A 178 4.86 13.31 11.90
C TRP A 178 3.53 12.66 12.27
N ASN A 179 3.10 11.70 11.47
CA ASN A 179 1.95 10.85 11.76
C ASN A 179 2.42 9.39 11.81
N SER A 180 2.05 8.67 12.87
CA SER A 180 2.30 7.22 12.99
C SER A 180 1.68 6.39 11.86
N GLY A 181 0.70 6.90 11.12
CA GLY A 181 0.16 6.28 9.91
C GLY A 181 0.99 6.50 8.64
N TRP A 182 2.06 7.29 8.68
CA TRP A 182 2.97 7.46 7.55
C TRP A 182 4.05 6.38 7.58
N VAL A 183 4.06 5.51 6.56
CA VAL A 183 4.94 4.35 6.48
C VAL A 183 6.16 4.69 5.60
N PRO A 184 7.39 4.84 6.14
CA PRO A 184 8.56 5.27 5.39
C PRO A 184 9.13 4.14 4.53
N ILE A 185 8.64 4.00 3.29
CA ILE A 185 8.93 2.87 2.41
C ILE A 185 10.23 3.01 1.61
N ALA A 186 10.75 4.23 1.47
CA ALA A 186 12.01 4.48 0.76
C ALA A 186 12.72 5.70 1.33
N GLU A 187 14.04 5.75 1.16
CA GLU A 187 14.88 6.84 1.67
C GLU A 187 15.81 7.39 0.59
N ASN A 188 16.28 8.63 0.77
CA ASN A 188 17.30 9.24 -0.09
C ASN A 188 18.74 9.12 0.47
N GLY A 189 18.92 8.45 1.62
CA GLY A 189 20.21 8.33 2.32
C GLY A 189 20.66 9.60 3.05
N GLY A 190 19.80 10.61 3.14
CA GLY A 190 20.04 11.89 3.80
C GLY A 190 19.00 12.24 4.87
N GLY A 191 18.16 11.28 5.30
CA GLY A 191 17.13 11.50 6.30
C GLY A 191 15.75 11.88 5.76
N ASP A 192 15.57 11.96 4.43
CA ASP A 192 14.24 12.14 3.84
C ASP A 192 13.65 10.81 3.40
N TYR A 193 12.34 10.69 3.60
CA TYR A 193 11.60 9.47 3.34
C TYR A 193 10.47 9.70 2.33
N LEU A 194 10.23 8.70 1.48
CA LEU A 194 8.97 8.56 0.79
C LEU A 194 8.04 7.73 1.67
N CYS A 195 6.86 8.26 1.99
CA CYS A 195 5.91 7.60 2.88
C CYS A 195 4.63 7.19 2.16
N ILE A 196 4.05 6.07 2.59
CA ILE A 196 2.65 5.71 2.31
C ILE A 196 1.79 6.22 3.45
N ASP A 197 0.78 7.01 3.14
CA ASP A 197 -0.16 7.53 4.13
C ASP A 197 -1.33 6.56 4.34
N THR A 198 -1.36 5.92 5.50
CA THR A 198 -2.43 5.00 5.92
C THR A 198 -3.42 5.65 6.88
N ASP A 199 -3.24 6.92 7.20
CA ASP A 199 -4.10 7.68 8.10
C ASP A 199 -4.27 9.14 7.60
N PRO A 200 -4.85 9.30 6.39
CA PRO A 200 -5.00 10.60 5.75
C PRO A 200 -6.01 11.51 6.50
N ALA A 201 -6.05 12.78 6.11
CA ALA A 201 -7.13 13.66 6.51
C ALA A 201 -8.44 13.32 5.78
N GLU A 202 -9.55 13.97 6.15
CA GLU A 202 -10.89 13.69 5.61
C GLU A 202 -10.99 13.82 4.07
N THR A 203 -10.12 14.63 3.44
CA THR A 203 -10.10 14.80 1.99
C THR A 203 -9.03 13.97 1.28
N GLY A 204 -8.21 13.21 2.02
CA GLY A 204 -7.16 12.37 1.46
C GLY A 204 -7.63 10.96 1.13
N VAL A 205 -6.74 10.19 0.52
CA VAL A 205 -6.98 8.81 0.08
C VAL A 205 -6.04 7.87 0.83
N HIS A 206 -6.58 6.79 1.38
CA HIS A 206 -5.76 5.78 2.05
C HIS A 206 -4.80 5.11 1.06
N GLY A 207 -3.50 5.21 1.31
CA GLY A 207 -2.44 4.72 0.43
C GLY A 207 -1.81 5.77 -0.47
N GLN A 208 -2.22 7.04 -0.36
CA GLN A 208 -1.57 8.16 -1.04
C GLN A 208 -0.10 8.29 -0.60
N VAL A 209 0.72 8.83 -1.49
CA VAL A 209 2.17 8.91 -1.32
C VAL A 209 2.57 10.35 -1.00
N LEU A 210 3.43 10.53 0.00
CA LEU A 210 4.02 11.84 0.33
C LEU A 210 5.53 11.75 0.50
N TYR A 211 6.21 12.89 0.37
CA TYR A 211 7.56 13.03 0.91
C TYR A 211 7.52 13.56 2.35
N PHE A 212 8.30 12.91 3.20
CA PHE A 212 8.71 13.43 4.49
C PHE A 212 10.13 13.99 4.39
N PHE A 213 10.28 15.29 4.60
CA PHE A 213 11.57 15.97 4.67
C PHE A 213 11.95 16.26 6.12
N HIS A 214 13.12 15.81 6.56
CA HIS A 214 13.55 16.00 7.95
C HIS A 214 13.80 17.47 8.31
N ASP A 215 14.34 18.24 7.36
CA ASP A 215 14.75 19.64 7.57
C ASP A 215 13.70 20.67 7.14
N TRP A 216 12.55 20.23 6.61
CA TRP A 216 11.53 21.15 6.08
C TRP A 216 10.12 20.64 6.38
N GLY A 217 9.28 21.46 7.02
CA GLY A 217 7.89 21.11 7.35
C GLY A 217 6.92 20.99 6.17
N ARG A 218 7.34 21.31 4.94
CA ARG A 218 6.48 21.16 3.75
C ARG A 218 6.12 19.69 3.54
N ARG A 219 4.84 19.38 3.38
CA ARG A 219 4.36 18.03 3.00
C ARG A 219 3.31 18.15 1.92
N GLY A 220 3.44 17.34 0.87
CA GLY A 220 2.45 17.32 -0.20
C GLY A 220 2.27 15.93 -0.79
N ILE A 221 1.14 15.76 -1.47
CA ILE A 221 0.80 14.50 -2.14
C ILE A 221 1.56 14.40 -3.46
N GLU A 222 2.29 13.30 -3.61
CA GLU A 222 3.06 12.99 -4.82
C GLU A 222 2.28 12.08 -5.78
N ALA A 223 1.38 11.25 -5.26
CA ALA A 223 0.51 10.37 -6.03
C ALA A 223 -0.63 9.81 -5.15
N ALA A 224 -1.71 9.33 -5.77
CA ALA A 224 -2.79 8.64 -5.05
C ALA A 224 -2.40 7.22 -4.61
N SER A 225 -1.35 6.64 -5.21
CA SER A 225 -0.87 5.30 -4.85
C SER A 225 0.60 5.05 -5.20
N ILE A 226 1.19 3.98 -4.66
CA ILE A 226 2.56 3.57 -4.98
C ILE A 226 2.73 3.25 -6.47
N PHE A 227 1.73 2.62 -7.10
CA PHE A 227 1.80 2.30 -8.51
C PHE A 227 1.78 3.55 -9.37
N GLU A 228 0.91 4.51 -9.07
CA GLU A 228 0.89 5.80 -9.77
C GLU A 228 2.21 6.55 -9.59
N PHE A 229 2.75 6.59 -8.36
CA PHE A 229 4.02 7.24 -8.07
C PHE A 229 5.16 6.66 -8.93
N ILE A 230 5.30 5.33 -8.96
CA ILE A 230 6.31 4.65 -9.77
C ILE A 230 6.08 4.92 -11.27
N GLU A 231 4.84 4.89 -11.75
CA GLU A 231 4.52 5.20 -13.14
C GLU A 231 4.91 6.62 -13.52
N ASN A 232 4.66 7.61 -12.65
CA ASN A 232 5.05 9.01 -12.85
C ASN A 232 6.58 9.14 -12.92
N CYS A 233 7.30 8.55 -11.96
CA CYS A 233 8.77 8.51 -11.97
C CYS A 233 9.37 7.85 -13.22
N LEU A 234 8.70 6.81 -13.74
CA LEU A 234 9.14 6.15 -14.96
C LEU A 234 8.97 7.05 -16.19
N LYS A 235 7.93 7.88 -16.26
CA LYS A 235 7.65 8.83 -17.36
C LYS A 235 8.51 10.10 -17.33
N GLU A 236 8.99 10.53 -16.16
CA GLU A 236 9.78 11.77 -16.02
C GLU A 236 11.05 11.85 -16.87
N ASN A 237 11.56 10.70 -17.34
CA ASN A 237 12.78 10.61 -18.15
C ASN A 237 12.54 9.87 -19.49
N GLU A 238 11.29 9.81 -19.98
CA GLU A 238 10.95 9.37 -21.35
C GLU A 238 10.98 10.57 -22.31
#